data_AF-A0A650CWF0-F1
#
_entry.id   AF-A0A650CWF0-F1
#
_cell.length_a   1.000
_cell.length_b   1.000
_cell.length_c   1.000
_cell.angle_alpha   90.00
_cell.angle_beta   90.00
_cell.angle_gamma   90.00
#
_symmetry.space_group_name_H-M   'P 1'
#
loop_
_entity.id
_entity.type
_entity.pdbx_description
1 polymer ?
#
loop_
_entity_poly.entity_id
_entity_poly.type
_entity_poly.pdbx_seq_one_letter_code
_entity_poly.pdbx_strand_id
1 'polypeptide(L)'
;MFLTPREQEKLLISWAAELARRRKAKGLKLNYEEAMAIIVDYIMESAREGKPMSEIIKGAQELLKEEDVMEGVPDLLDIVQVEATFPDGTKLVTVRNPIKSSSSMRTFEIKEGEIEIPEDGEIEITNTGDRPIQVSSHFHLFEVNKALKMDREKAFGFRLAIPAGTAIRFEPGQTKVVKIRKIGGNRRVTGLNGLTEGSLDHNKSEAIKRAKERGFM
;
A
#
# COMPACT_ATOMS: atom_id res chain seq x y z
N MET A 1 4.03 -39.86 -9.30
CA MET A 1 4.34 -38.42 -9.51
C MET A 1 5.34 -38.00 -8.45
N PHE A 2 6.30 -37.13 -8.80
CA PHE A 2 7.15 -36.46 -7.83
C PHE A 2 6.53 -35.10 -7.52
N LEU A 3 5.64 -35.06 -6.53
CA LEU A 3 4.97 -33.83 -6.12
C LEU A 3 5.89 -33.01 -5.22
N THR A 4 6.15 -31.79 -5.62
CA THR A 4 6.81 -30.79 -4.78
C THR A 4 5.92 -30.44 -3.57
N PRO A 5 6.48 -29.96 -2.45
CA PRO A 5 5.68 -29.53 -1.30
C PRO A 5 4.60 -28.51 -1.67
N ARG A 6 4.93 -27.59 -2.58
CA ARG A 6 4.00 -26.60 -3.12
C ARG A 6 2.81 -27.21 -3.87
N GLU A 7 3.05 -28.27 -4.66
CA GLU A 7 1.97 -28.97 -5.36
C GLU A 7 1.09 -29.75 -4.37
N GLN A 8 1.68 -30.31 -3.31
CA GLN A 8 0.93 -30.97 -2.24
C GLN A 8 0.00 -30.00 -1.51
N GLU A 9 0.47 -28.78 -1.20
CA GLU A 9 -0.35 -27.72 -0.60
C GLU A 9 -1.51 -27.30 -1.50
N LYS A 10 -1.26 -27.12 -2.81
CA LYS A 10 -2.32 -26.80 -3.78
C LYS A 10 -3.38 -27.89 -3.87
N LEU A 11 -2.97 -29.16 -3.89
CA LEU A 11 -3.89 -30.29 -3.87
C LEU A 11 -4.74 -30.33 -2.59
N LEU A 12 -4.15 -30.01 -1.44
CA LEU A 12 -4.89 -29.91 -0.18
C LEU A 12 -5.95 -28.80 -0.23
N ILE A 13 -5.62 -27.65 -0.82
CA ILE A 13 -6.58 -26.55 -1.01
C ILE A 13 -7.72 -26.97 -1.94
N SER A 14 -7.42 -27.62 -3.07
CA SER A 14 -8.45 -28.16 -3.97
C SER A 14 -9.36 -29.16 -3.27
N TRP A 15 -8.81 -30.00 -2.38
CA TRP A 15 -9.63 -30.90 -1.56
C TRP A 15 -10.52 -30.16 -0.55
N ALA A 16 -9.99 -29.12 0.10
CA ALA A 16 -10.77 -28.26 0.98
C ALA A 16 -11.91 -27.56 0.22
N ALA A 17 -11.66 -27.11 -1.01
CA ALA A 17 -12.69 -26.53 -1.88
C ALA A 17 -13.77 -27.54 -2.24
N GLU A 18 -13.40 -28.79 -2.53
CA GLU A 18 -14.37 -29.85 -2.81
C GLU A 18 -15.21 -30.21 -1.58
N LEU A 19 -14.62 -30.23 -0.39
CA LEU A 19 -15.37 -30.36 0.86
C LEU A 19 -16.36 -29.21 1.04
N ALA A 20 -15.92 -27.96 0.80
CA ALA A 20 -16.75 -26.77 0.89
C ALA A 20 -17.91 -26.79 -0.13
N ARG A 21 -17.67 -27.18 -1.39
CA ARG A 21 -18.73 -27.35 -2.41
C ARG A 21 -19.77 -28.38 -1.99
N ARG A 22 -19.35 -29.51 -1.42
CA ARG A 22 -20.27 -30.53 -0.89
C ARG A 22 -21.11 -30.01 0.28
N ARG A 23 -20.56 -29.13 1.13
CA ARG A 23 -21.32 -28.47 2.21
C ARG A 23 -22.30 -27.44 1.65
N LYS A 24 -21.87 -26.59 0.71
CA LYS A 24 -22.74 -25.66 -0.01
C LYS A 24 -23.92 -26.37 -0.70
N ALA A 25 -23.66 -27.50 -1.35
CA ALA A 25 -24.68 -28.31 -2.03
C ALA A 25 -25.75 -28.89 -1.07
N LYS A 26 -25.45 -29.00 0.22
CA LYS A 26 -26.41 -29.37 1.27
C LYS A 26 -27.20 -28.18 1.80
N GLY A 27 -27.01 -26.98 1.24
CA GLY A 27 -27.63 -25.74 1.69
C GLY A 27 -26.98 -25.12 2.93
N LEU A 28 -25.77 -25.57 3.32
CA LEU A 28 -25.03 -24.94 4.42
C LEU A 28 -24.38 -23.64 3.93
N LYS A 29 -24.52 -22.58 4.73
CA LYS A 29 -23.78 -21.34 4.55
C LYS A 29 -22.30 -21.56 4.81
N LEU A 30 -21.45 -21.06 3.92
CA LEU A 30 -20.01 -21.26 4.00
C LEU A 30 -19.38 -20.36 5.05
N ASN A 31 -18.44 -20.91 5.80
CA ASN A 31 -17.58 -20.11 6.67
C ASN A 31 -16.43 -19.46 5.86
N TYR A 32 -15.53 -18.75 6.56
CA TYR A 32 -14.40 -18.05 5.94
C TYR A 32 -13.48 -19.00 5.15
N GLU A 33 -13.07 -20.12 5.74
CA GLU A 33 -12.12 -21.05 5.13
C GLU A 33 -12.71 -21.77 3.92
N GLU A 34 -14.00 -22.10 3.99
CA GLU A 34 -14.73 -22.75 2.90
C GLU A 34 -14.91 -21.82 1.69
N ALA A 35 -15.31 -20.57 1.96
CA ALA A 35 -15.43 -19.55 0.93
C ALA A 35 -14.07 -19.28 0.26
N MET A 36 -13.02 -19.11 1.06
CA MET A 36 -11.65 -18.92 0.58
C MET A 36 -11.19 -20.09 -0.28
N ALA A 37 -11.39 -21.34 0.16
CA ALA A 37 -10.99 -22.52 -0.58
C ALA A 37 -11.69 -22.62 -1.94
N ILE A 38 -13.00 -22.37 -2.01
CA ILE A 38 -13.76 -22.38 -3.26
C ILE A 38 -13.24 -21.32 -4.24
N ILE A 39 -12.97 -20.10 -3.76
CA ILE A 39 -12.45 -19.01 -4.59
C ILE A 39 -11.04 -19.34 -5.10
N VAL A 40 -10.16 -19.83 -4.22
CA VAL A 40 -8.79 -20.19 -4.58
C VAL A 40 -8.78 -21.31 -5.63
N ASP A 41 -9.58 -22.35 -5.43
CA ASP A 41 -9.68 -23.46 -6.37
C ASP A 41 -10.23 -23.02 -7.74
N TYR A 42 -11.26 -22.15 -7.75
CA TYR A 42 -11.76 -21.55 -8.99
C TYR A 42 -10.66 -20.79 -9.76
N ILE A 43 -9.81 -20.03 -9.05
CA ILE A 43 -8.70 -19.30 -9.65
C ILE A 43 -7.67 -20.27 -10.24
N MET A 44 -7.31 -21.32 -9.51
CA MET A 44 -6.34 -22.32 -9.97
C MET A 44 -6.82 -23.05 -11.23
N GLU A 45 -8.08 -23.51 -11.24
CA GLU A 45 -8.65 -24.21 -12.39
C GLU A 45 -8.81 -23.27 -13.60
N SER A 46 -9.27 -22.03 -13.38
CA SER A 46 -9.40 -21.04 -14.45
C SER A 46 -8.04 -20.65 -15.06
N ALA A 47 -7.00 -20.57 -14.23
CA ALA A 47 -5.63 -20.35 -14.72
C ALA A 47 -5.13 -21.56 -15.53
N ARG A 48 -5.46 -22.78 -15.10
CA ARG A 48 -5.10 -24.01 -15.81
C ARG A 48 -5.78 -24.12 -17.18
N GLU A 49 -7.01 -23.63 -17.28
CA GLU A 49 -7.78 -23.48 -18.53
C GLU A 49 -7.20 -22.38 -19.45
N GLY A 50 -6.29 -21.54 -18.95
CA GLY A 50 -5.67 -20.46 -19.72
C GLY A 50 -6.56 -19.22 -19.88
N LYS A 51 -7.56 -19.03 -19.01
CA LYS A 51 -8.40 -17.82 -19.03
C LYS A 51 -7.57 -16.55 -18.76
N PRO A 52 -7.92 -15.41 -19.37
CA PRO A 52 -7.24 -14.15 -19.10
C PRO A 52 -7.48 -13.69 -17.66
N MET A 53 -6.49 -13.04 -17.06
CA MET A 53 -6.50 -12.62 -15.65
C MET A 53 -7.74 -11.77 -15.29
N SER A 54 -8.19 -10.90 -16.20
CA SER A 54 -9.38 -10.08 -16.00
C SER A 54 -10.66 -10.90 -15.84
N GLU A 55 -10.80 -11.99 -16.60
CA GLU A 55 -11.97 -12.88 -16.50
C GLU A 55 -11.92 -13.72 -15.22
N ILE A 56 -10.74 -14.18 -14.81
CA ILE A 56 -10.56 -14.92 -13.56
C ILE A 56 -10.97 -14.05 -12.37
N ILE A 57 -10.50 -12.80 -12.31
CA ILE A 57 -10.83 -11.87 -11.21
C ILE A 57 -12.34 -11.61 -11.18
N LYS A 58 -12.95 -11.31 -12.34
CA LYS A 58 -14.38 -11.06 -12.43
C LYS A 58 -15.19 -12.30 -12.01
N GLY A 59 -14.84 -13.46 -12.55
CA GLY A 59 -15.53 -14.71 -12.23
C GLY A 59 -15.40 -15.11 -10.77
N ALA A 60 -14.25 -14.85 -10.14
CA ALA A 60 -14.06 -15.07 -8.70
C ALA A 60 -14.96 -14.16 -7.85
N GLN A 61 -15.19 -12.92 -8.28
CA GLN A 61 -16.09 -11.96 -7.61
C GLN A 61 -17.59 -12.27 -7.82
N GLU A 62 -17.93 -13.09 -8.81
CA GLU A 62 -19.31 -13.50 -9.13
C GLU A 62 -19.63 -14.91 -8.60
N LEU A 63 -18.62 -15.62 -8.07
CA LEU A 63 -18.71 -17.03 -7.68
C LEU A 63 -19.57 -17.28 -6.44
N LEU A 64 -19.44 -16.42 -5.43
CA LEU A 64 -20.15 -16.52 -4.16
C LEU A 64 -20.90 -15.21 -3.87
N LYS A 65 -22.15 -15.35 -3.43
CA LYS A 65 -22.96 -14.22 -2.98
C LYS A 65 -23.00 -14.15 -1.45
N GLU A 66 -23.43 -13.01 -0.91
CA GLU A 66 -23.65 -12.80 0.53
C GLU A 66 -24.56 -13.90 1.14
N GLU A 67 -25.54 -14.38 0.37
CA GLU A 67 -26.47 -15.44 0.76
C GLU A 67 -25.81 -16.82 0.93
N ASP A 68 -24.71 -17.07 0.22
CA ASP A 68 -23.99 -18.35 0.23
C ASP A 68 -23.10 -18.52 1.46
N VAL A 69 -22.83 -17.43 2.20
CA VAL A 69 -21.85 -17.40 3.27
C VAL A 69 -22.48 -17.04 4.62
N MET A 70 -21.78 -17.38 5.69
CA MET A 70 -22.12 -16.95 7.04
C MET A 70 -21.97 -15.43 7.17
N GLU A 71 -22.69 -14.85 8.12
CA GLU A 71 -22.64 -13.42 8.43
C GLU A 71 -21.20 -12.98 8.78
N GLY A 72 -20.78 -11.80 8.29
CA GLY A 72 -19.44 -11.24 8.51
C GLY A 72 -18.32 -11.83 7.66
N VAL A 73 -18.53 -12.96 6.96
CA VAL A 73 -17.51 -13.55 6.06
C VAL A 73 -17.03 -12.57 4.97
N PRO A 74 -17.91 -11.83 4.29
CA PRO A 74 -17.47 -10.86 3.28
C PRO A 74 -16.56 -9.76 3.82
N ASP A 75 -16.79 -9.30 5.06
CA ASP A 75 -15.99 -8.26 5.71
C ASP A 75 -14.60 -8.76 6.11
N LEU A 76 -14.49 -10.05 6.44
CA LEU A 76 -13.22 -10.69 6.78
C LEU A 76 -12.36 -11.01 5.55
N LEU A 77 -13.01 -11.31 4.41
CA LEU A 77 -12.34 -11.75 3.19
C LEU A 77 -12.09 -10.57 2.23
N ASP A 78 -11.25 -9.60 2.63
CA ASP A 78 -10.90 -8.42 1.82
C ASP A 78 -10.05 -8.76 0.59
N ILE A 79 -9.02 -9.61 0.76
CA ILE A 79 -8.11 -9.97 -0.33
C ILE A 79 -7.85 -11.48 -0.34
N VAL A 80 -8.00 -12.09 -1.51
CA VAL A 80 -7.52 -13.45 -1.79
C VAL A 80 -6.35 -13.37 -2.75
N GLN A 81 -5.24 -13.99 -2.37
CA GLN A 81 -4.01 -14.07 -3.16
C GLN A 81 -3.58 -15.52 -3.33
N VAL A 82 -3.42 -15.95 -4.57
CA VAL A 82 -2.94 -17.30 -4.89
C VAL A 82 -1.99 -17.26 -6.07
N GLU A 83 -0.90 -18.01 -5.98
CA GLU A 83 -0.05 -18.25 -7.12
C GLU A 83 -0.59 -19.41 -7.97
N ALA A 84 -1.15 -19.09 -9.14
CA ALA A 84 -1.71 -20.05 -10.08
C ALA A 84 -0.78 -20.28 -11.27
N THR A 85 -0.84 -21.48 -11.87
CA THR A 85 0.02 -21.87 -12.99
C THR A 85 -0.76 -21.75 -14.29
N PHE A 86 -0.40 -20.74 -15.09
CA PHE A 86 -0.93 -20.46 -16.42
C PHE A 86 -0.11 -21.17 -17.50
N PRO A 87 -0.59 -21.24 -18.76
CA PRO A 87 0.19 -21.76 -19.88
C PRO A 87 1.54 -21.05 -20.09
N ASP A 88 1.63 -19.78 -19.69
CA ASP A 88 2.85 -18.95 -19.81
C ASP A 88 3.65 -18.85 -18.50
N GLY A 89 3.31 -19.65 -17.49
CA GLY A 89 4.06 -19.76 -16.24
C GLY A 89 3.23 -19.42 -15.00
N THR A 90 3.90 -19.35 -13.86
CA THR A 90 3.23 -19.11 -12.57
C THR A 90 3.11 -17.62 -12.29
N LYS A 91 1.91 -17.18 -11.90
CA LYS A 91 1.62 -15.76 -11.60
C LYS A 91 0.81 -15.65 -10.30
N LEU A 92 1.02 -14.56 -9.56
CA LEU A 92 0.20 -14.20 -8.42
C LEU A 92 -1.12 -13.57 -8.91
N VAL A 93 -2.24 -14.21 -8.61
CA VAL A 93 -3.58 -13.67 -8.84
C VAL A 93 -4.06 -13.05 -7.55
N THR A 94 -4.51 -11.79 -7.62
CA THR A 94 -5.07 -11.05 -6.49
C THR A 94 -6.51 -10.69 -6.79
N VAL A 95 -7.44 -11.14 -5.94
CA VAL A 95 -8.86 -10.77 -6.00
C VAL A 95 -9.17 -9.95 -4.76
N ARG A 96 -9.63 -8.71 -4.96
CA ARG A 96 -10.09 -7.82 -3.88
C ARG A 96 -11.60 -7.91 -3.75
N ASN A 97 -12.10 -7.90 -2.52
CA ASN A 97 -13.50 -8.05 -2.15
C ASN A 97 -14.20 -9.14 -2.99
N PRO A 98 -13.70 -10.40 -2.95
CA PRO A 98 -14.26 -11.51 -3.71
C PRO A 98 -15.73 -11.77 -3.42
N ILE A 99 -16.24 -11.39 -2.24
CA ILE A 99 -17.64 -11.49 -1.89
C ILE A 99 -18.14 -10.09 -1.58
N LYS A 100 -19.16 -9.64 -2.32
CA LYS A 100 -19.78 -8.34 -2.07
C LYS A 100 -20.74 -8.46 -0.90
N SER A 101 -20.70 -7.49 0.02
CA SER A 101 -21.66 -7.36 1.11
C SER A 101 -22.42 -6.05 1.02
N SER A 102 -23.70 -6.11 1.36
CA SER A 102 -24.57 -4.94 1.54
C SER A 102 -24.41 -4.29 2.93
N SER A 103 -23.91 -5.03 3.92
CA SER A 103 -23.73 -4.57 5.30
C SER A 103 -22.32 -4.88 5.80
N SER A 104 -21.71 -3.95 6.55
CA SER A 104 -20.42 -4.18 7.19
C SER A 104 -20.61 -4.48 8.66
N MET A 105 -20.29 -5.70 9.07
CA MET A 105 -20.25 -6.11 10.47
C MET A 105 -18.85 -5.89 11.03
N ARG A 106 -18.60 -4.69 11.55
CA ARG A 106 -17.35 -4.40 12.27
C ARG A 106 -17.55 -4.69 13.76
N THR A 107 -16.59 -5.35 14.39
CA THR A 107 -16.58 -5.60 15.86
C THR A 107 -16.28 -4.33 16.67
N PHE A 108 -16.06 -3.20 16.01
CA PHE A 108 -15.73 -1.91 16.60
C PHE A 108 -16.45 -0.79 15.85
N GLU A 109 -16.85 0.23 16.61
CA GLU A 109 -17.38 1.48 16.06
C GLU A 109 -16.24 2.50 15.97
N ILE A 110 -16.02 3.03 14.75
CA ILE A 110 -15.13 4.17 14.56
C ILE A 110 -15.94 5.41 14.88
N LYS A 111 -15.55 6.15 15.94
CA LYS A 111 -16.15 7.44 16.21
C LYS A 111 -15.79 8.41 15.09
N GLU A 112 -16.79 9.12 14.59
CA GLU A 112 -16.56 10.25 13.69
C GLU A 112 -15.76 11.33 14.42
N GLY A 113 -14.77 11.87 13.73
CA GLY A 113 -13.89 12.90 14.25
C GLY A 113 -12.73 13.15 13.30
N GLU A 114 -12.31 14.40 13.22
CA GLU A 114 -11.12 14.80 12.48
C GLU A 114 -9.96 15.02 13.45
N ILE A 115 -8.77 14.55 13.06
CA ILE A 115 -7.54 14.79 13.82
C ILE A 115 -6.73 15.84 13.07
N GLU A 116 -6.65 17.04 13.63
CA GLU A 116 -5.84 18.11 13.08
C GLU A 116 -4.34 17.79 13.20
N ILE A 117 -3.60 18.05 12.13
CA ILE A 117 -2.15 17.90 12.11
C ILE A 117 -1.51 19.27 12.27
N PRO A 118 -0.60 19.39 13.26
CA PRO A 118 0.25 20.53 13.42
C PRO A 118 0.87 21.18 12.18
N GLU A 119 0.69 22.47 11.92
CA GLU A 119 1.36 23.18 10.83
C GLU A 119 2.12 24.40 11.35
N ASP A 120 3.35 24.61 10.89
CA ASP A 120 4.21 25.73 11.30
C ASP A 120 4.45 26.75 10.16
N GLY A 121 3.89 26.50 8.97
CA GLY A 121 4.00 27.36 7.80
C GLY A 121 3.81 26.60 6.48
N GLU A 122 4.08 27.28 5.38
CA GLU A 122 3.97 26.74 4.02
C GLU A 122 5.22 27.07 3.20
N ILE A 123 5.53 26.22 2.23
CA ILE A 123 6.61 26.44 1.26
C ILE A 123 6.18 25.96 -0.13
N GLU A 124 6.53 26.75 -1.14
CA GLU A 124 6.34 26.37 -2.53
C GLU A 124 7.50 25.47 -3.00
N ILE A 125 7.15 24.34 -3.62
CA ILE A 125 8.10 23.37 -4.16
C ILE A 125 7.74 23.07 -5.61
N THR A 126 8.72 23.21 -6.50
CA THR A 126 8.61 22.88 -7.93
C THR A 126 9.55 21.74 -8.29
N ASN A 127 9.05 20.70 -8.96
CA ASN A 127 9.91 19.67 -9.55
C ASN A 127 10.40 20.12 -10.93
N THR A 128 11.68 20.43 -11.05
CA THR A 128 12.33 20.82 -12.31
C THR A 128 12.99 19.63 -13.02
N GLY A 129 12.86 18.42 -12.47
CA GLY A 129 13.38 17.19 -13.06
C GLY A 129 12.48 16.60 -14.14
N ASP A 130 12.99 15.58 -14.81
CA ASP A 130 12.32 14.78 -15.84
C ASP A 130 11.59 13.55 -15.27
N ARG A 131 11.69 13.32 -13.97
CA ARG A 131 11.12 12.17 -13.26
C ARG A 131 10.26 12.61 -12.08
N PRO A 132 9.24 11.83 -11.73
CA PRO A 132 8.44 12.09 -10.55
C PRO A 132 9.25 11.91 -9.28
N ILE A 133 9.00 12.75 -8.29
CA ILE A 133 9.68 12.74 -7.00
C ILE A 133 8.63 12.66 -5.90
N GLN A 134 8.84 11.79 -4.92
CA GLN A 134 7.95 11.62 -3.78
C GLN A 134 8.72 11.91 -2.48
N VAL A 135 8.20 12.81 -1.66
CA VAL A 135 8.80 13.23 -0.38
C VAL A 135 7.92 12.76 0.76
N SER A 136 8.49 12.00 1.70
CA SER A 136 7.76 11.43 2.83
C SER A 136 7.60 12.39 4.00
N SER A 137 6.66 12.07 4.89
CA SER A 137 6.28 12.86 6.08
C SER A 137 7.43 13.27 7.01
N HIS A 138 8.48 12.44 7.13
CA HIS A 138 9.57 12.61 8.11
C HIS A 138 10.94 12.86 7.47
N PHE A 139 10.99 13.09 6.16
CA PHE A 139 12.23 13.45 5.49
C PHE A 139 12.57 14.91 5.77
N HIS A 140 13.84 15.21 6.05
CA HIS A 140 14.31 16.58 6.25
C HIS A 140 14.23 17.36 4.93
N LEU A 141 13.31 18.33 4.85
CA LEU A 141 12.93 18.97 3.59
C LEU A 141 14.11 19.68 2.91
N PHE A 142 15.05 20.21 3.70
CA PHE A 142 16.31 20.76 3.21
C PHE A 142 17.12 19.80 2.33
N GLU A 143 17.05 18.50 2.60
CA GLU A 143 17.89 17.48 2.00
C GLU A 143 17.19 16.69 0.90
N VAL A 144 15.97 17.07 0.49
CA VAL A 144 15.26 16.34 -0.58
C VAL A 144 15.98 16.49 -1.91
N ASN A 145 15.61 15.66 -2.88
CA ASN A 145 16.20 15.64 -4.23
C ASN A 145 16.46 17.05 -4.78
N LYS A 146 17.67 17.29 -5.29
CA LYS A 146 18.12 18.58 -5.86
C LYS A 146 17.26 19.10 -7.02
N ALA A 147 16.53 18.23 -7.71
CA ALA A 147 15.58 18.61 -8.74
C ALA A 147 14.30 19.28 -8.19
N LEU A 148 14.10 19.28 -6.85
CA LEU A 148 13.05 20.07 -6.22
C LEU A 148 13.56 21.47 -5.91
N LYS A 149 13.08 22.46 -6.65
CA LYS A 149 13.34 23.88 -6.43
C LYS A 149 12.42 24.40 -5.32
N MET A 150 13.01 24.97 -4.28
CA MET A 150 12.32 25.61 -3.16
C MET A 150 13.29 26.54 -2.42
N ASP A 151 12.78 27.33 -1.48
CA ASP A 151 13.61 28.08 -0.54
C ASP A 151 14.23 27.12 0.50
N ARG A 152 15.41 26.57 0.17
CA ARG A 152 16.11 25.59 1.00
C ARG A 152 16.46 26.16 2.38
N GLU A 153 16.76 27.45 2.49
CA GLU A 153 17.08 28.06 3.78
C GLU A 153 15.88 28.11 4.74
N LYS A 154 14.67 28.28 4.19
CA LYS A 154 13.40 28.12 4.93
C LYS A 154 13.06 26.67 5.21
N ALA A 155 13.45 25.74 4.34
CA ALA A 155 13.22 24.31 4.53
C ALA A 155 14.10 23.66 5.61
N PHE A 156 15.14 24.35 6.09
CA PHE A 156 16.07 23.82 7.10
C PHE A 156 15.40 23.62 8.47
N GLY A 157 15.43 22.39 8.96
CA GLY A 157 14.81 21.96 10.21
C GLY A 157 13.31 21.68 10.12
N PHE A 158 12.76 21.61 8.90
CA PHE A 158 11.36 21.31 8.63
C PHE A 158 11.18 19.96 7.91
N ARG A 159 9.98 19.41 8.05
CA ARG A 159 9.44 18.24 7.35
C ARG A 159 8.01 18.54 6.88
N LEU A 160 7.43 17.69 6.05
CA LEU A 160 6.05 17.88 5.60
C LEU A 160 5.06 17.70 6.76
N ALA A 161 4.09 18.60 6.86
CA ALA A 161 2.98 18.53 7.81
C ALA A 161 1.84 17.66 7.24
N ILE A 162 2.12 16.37 7.09
CA ILE A 162 1.19 15.36 6.57
C ILE A 162 1.14 14.15 7.52
N PRO A 163 0.13 13.27 7.41
CA PRO A 163 0.03 12.09 8.27
C PRO A 163 1.31 11.24 8.23
N ALA A 164 1.71 10.72 9.38
CA ALA A 164 2.90 9.88 9.48
C ALA A 164 2.81 8.67 8.53
N GLY A 165 3.92 8.34 7.86
CA GLY A 165 3.97 7.27 6.86
C GLY A 165 3.50 7.65 5.45
N THR A 166 2.84 8.80 5.27
CA THR A 166 2.41 9.29 3.95
C THR A 166 3.51 10.12 3.25
N ALA A 167 3.25 10.50 2.01
CA ALA A 167 4.16 11.28 1.19
C ALA A 167 3.42 12.17 0.19
N ILE A 168 4.05 13.27 -0.24
CA ILE A 168 3.58 14.11 -1.33
C ILE A 168 4.38 13.79 -2.59
N ARG A 169 3.66 13.55 -3.69
CA ARG A 169 4.21 13.30 -5.01
C ARG A 169 4.23 14.57 -5.86
N PHE A 170 5.34 14.81 -6.55
CA PHE A 170 5.58 15.90 -7.47
C PHE A 170 5.88 15.33 -8.86
N GLU A 171 4.99 15.54 -9.82
CA GLU A 171 5.24 15.20 -11.22
C GLU A 171 6.27 16.16 -11.85
N PRO A 172 6.95 15.77 -12.94
CA PRO A 172 7.83 16.66 -13.70
C PRO A 172 7.15 17.99 -14.06
N GLY A 173 7.77 19.12 -13.71
CA GLY A 173 7.24 20.47 -13.94
C GLY A 173 6.17 20.93 -12.94
N GLN A 174 5.72 20.08 -12.01
CA GLN A 174 4.65 20.42 -11.08
C GLN A 174 5.15 21.33 -9.95
N THR A 175 4.39 22.39 -9.68
CA THR A 175 4.54 23.26 -8.50
C THR A 175 3.41 22.99 -7.50
N LYS A 176 3.73 22.88 -6.21
CA LYS A 176 2.75 22.81 -5.12
C LYS A 176 3.21 23.67 -3.94
N VAL A 177 2.26 24.35 -3.32
CA VAL A 177 2.42 24.91 -1.98
C VAL A 177 2.11 23.80 -0.98
N VAL A 178 3.06 23.47 -0.12
CA VAL A 178 2.93 22.40 0.88
C VAL A 178 3.11 22.94 2.28
N LYS A 179 2.32 22.40 3.20
CA LYS A 179 2.40 22.70 4.63
C LYS A 179 3.60 21.99 5.25
N ILE A 180 4.31 22.70 6.11
CA ILE A 180 5.53 22.22 6.77
C ILE A 180 5.42 22.34 8.27
N ARG A 181 6.15 21.48 8.96
CA ARG A 181 6.26 21.45 10.41
C ARG A 181 7.71 21.26 10.84
N LYS A 182 8.10 21.89 11.94
CA LYS A 182 9.43 21.73 12.53
C LYS A 182 9.67 20.27 12.89
N ILE A 183 10.88 19.80 12.66
CA ILE A 183 11.34 18.51 13.18
C ILE A 183 11.34 18.59 14.71
N GLY A 184 10.66 17.65 15.36
CA GLY A 184 10.55 17.55 16.81
C GLY A 184 11.71 16.77 17.46
N GLY A 185 11.52 16.36 18.71
CA GLY A 185 12.52 15.59 19.48
C GLY A 185 13.81 16.38 19.73
N ASN A 186 14.95 15.68 19.73
CA ASN A 186 16.28 16.29 19.93
C ASN A 186 16.80 17.11 18.73
N ARG A 187 15.97 17.30 17.68
CA ARG A 187 16.27 18.12 16.51
C ARG A 187 17.64 17.81 15.88
N ARG A 188 17.97 16.53 15.80
CA ARG A 188 19.24 16.03 15.24
C ARG A 188 18.96 15.20 14.00
N VAL A 189 19.64 15.50 12.90
CA VAL A 189 19.48 14.83 11.60
C VAL A 189 20.80 14.20 11.18
N THR A 190 20.79 12.91 10.91
CA THR A 190 21.94 12.10 10.45
C THR A 190 21.50 11.17 9.33
N GLY A 191 22.35 10.91 8.33
CA GLY A 191 22.01 10.14 7.13
C GLY A 191 21.44 11.02 6.02
N LEU A 192 20.36 10.58 5.38
CA LEU A 192 19.72 11.29 4.24
C LEU A 192 20.71 11.59 3.11
N ASN A 193 20.98 12.88 2.81
CA ASN A 193 22.02 13.30 1.85
C ASN A 193 23.31 13.77 2.55
N GLY A 194 23.41 13.59 3.88
CA GLY A 194 24.56 13.93 4.69
C GLY A 194 24.86 15.42 4.69
N LEU A 195 23.86 16.29 4.46
CA LEU A 195 24.08 17.73 4.46
C LEU A 195 24.12 18.26 5.89
N THR A 196 23.21 17.80 6.75
CA THR A 196 23.08 18.31 8.12
C THR A 196 24.02 17.61 9.12
N GLU A 197 24.07 16.28 9.15
CA GLU A 197 24.92 15.46 10.06
C GLU A 197 25.11 16.03 11.48
N GLY A 198 24.02 16.35 12.17
CA GLY A 198 24.12 17.00 13.46
C GLY A 198 22.85 17.69 13.94
N SER A 199 23.03 18.60 14.90
CA SER A 199 21.94 19.40 15.48
C SER A 199 21.48 20.47 14.49
N LEU A 200 20.16 20.58 14.33
CA LEU A 200 19.51 21.62 13.54
C LEU A 200 19.65 23.03 14.17
N ASP A 201 20.03 23.13 15.43
CA ASP A 201 20.07 24.43 16.12
C ASP A 201 21.45 25.13 15.98
N HIS A 202 22.48 24.38 15.61
CA HIS A 202 23.85 24.90 15.47
C HIS A 202 24.47 24.68 14.09
N ASN A 203 24.02 23.68 13.33
CA ASN A 203 24.72 23.25 12.12
C ASN A 203 24.23 23.88 10.81
N LYS A 204 23.40 24.93 10.88
CA LYS A 204 22.75 25.53 9.70
C LYS A 204 23.76 26.07 8.68
N SER A 205 24.77 26.80 9.12
CA SER A 205 25.75 27.42 8.22
C SER A 205 26.58 26.40 7.46
N GLU A 206 27.05 25.35 8.13
CA GLU A 206 27.82 24.27 7.51
C GLU A 206 26.95 23.44 6.55
N ALA A 207 25.71 23.15 6.93
CA ALA A 207 24.77 22.44 6.08
C ALA A 207 24.47 23.22 4.78
N ILE A 208 24.30 24.53 4.86
CA ILE A 208 24.11 25.41 3.69
C ILE A 208 25.34 25.40 2.78
N LYS A 209 26.55 25.45 3.36
CA LYS A 209 27.80 25.36 2.59
C LYS A 209 27.87 24.05 1.82
N ARG A 210 27.64 22.91 2.48
CA ARG A 210 27.62 21.58 1.85
C ARG A 210 26.53 21.47 0.77
N ALA A 211 25.35 22.06 1.00
CA ALA A 211 24.26 22.08 0.04
C ALA A 211 24.64 22.84 -1.25
N LYS A 212 25.31 23.99 -1.13
CA LYS A 212 25.85 24.75 -2.28
C LYS A 212 26.90 23.95 -3.04
N GLU A 213 27.88 23.38 -2.33
CA GLU A 213 28.95 22.59 -2.94
C GLU A 213 28.43 21.36 -3.69
N ARG A 214 27.31 20.77 -3.23
CA ARG A 214 26.69 19.57 -3.84
C ARG A 214 25.55 19.89 -4.81
N GLY A 215 25.29 21.17 -5.10
CA GLY A 215 24.29 21.60 -6.09
C GLY A 215 22.83 21.39 -5.67
N PHE A 216 22.52 21.54 -4.37
CA PHE A 216 21.15 21.57 -3.84
C PHE A 216 20.57 22.99 -3.77
N MET A 217 21.42 24.00 -3.93
CA MET A 217 21.08 25.43 -3.91
C MET A 217 21.39 26.08 -5.26
#